data_AF-A0A948Z338-F1
#
_entry.id   AF-A0A948Z338-F1
#
_cell.length_a   1.000
_cell.length_b   1.000
_cell.length_c   1.000
_cell.angle_alpha   90.00
_cell.angle_beta   90.00
_cell.angle_gamma   90.00
#
_symmetry.space_group_name_H-M   'P 1'
#
loop_
_entity.id
_entity.type
_entity.pdbx_description
1 polymer ?
#
loop_
_entity_poly.entity_id
_entity_poly.type
_entity_poly.pdbx_seq_one_letter_code
_entity_poly.pdbx_strand_id
1 'polypeptide(L)'
;MEKEIKETPIQRQKLTKEEILERKISMVKERGSRVMKINSPLGSIMFNVLRQFDQAYAHFKGQLGEPGGISHEEGAALMDEAREITMAFSEYTGQLSKKVKFKYFMPQELQEMRQVATKGKKMSSAD
;
A
#
# COMPACT_ATOMS: atom_id res chain seq x y z
N MET A 1 49.43 31.66 12.73
CA MET A 1 48.08 32.12 13.11
C MET A 1 47.12 31.01 12.70
N GLU A 2 47.12 29.94 13.47
CA GLU A 2 46.30 28.76 13.24
C GLU A 2 44.94 29.00 13.91
N LYS A 3 43.84 28.90 13.15
CA LYS A 3 42.50 28.87 13.73
C LYS A 3 42.10 27.40 13.83
N GLU A 4 42.15 26.87 15.04
CA GLU A 4 41.51 25.60 15.39
C GLU A 4 39.99 25.73 15.13
N ILE A 5 39.49 24.94 14.19
CA ILE A 5 38.06 24.71 14.03
C ILE A 5 37.70 23.62 15.05
N LYS A 6 37.07 24.02 16.16
CA LYS A 6 36.45 23.09 17.11
C LYS A 6 35.28 22.40 16.41
N GLU A 7 35.48 21.17 15.96
CA GLU A 7 34.39 20.28 15.58
C GLU A 7 33.58 19.93 16.83
N THR A 8 32.37 20.48 16.93
CA THR A 8 31.39 20.06 17.93
C THR A 8 30.87 18.67 17.57
N PRO A 9 30.84 17.70 18.51
CA PRO A 9 30.33 16.38 18.22
C PRO A 9 28.83 16.47 17.99
N ILE A 10 28.38 16.20 16.76
CA ILE A 10 26.97 16.01 16.44
C ILE A 10 26.52 14.76 17.21
N GLN A 11 26.00 14.96 18.41
CA GLN A 11 25.29 13.91 19.15
C GLN A 11 24.08 13.51 18.30
N ARG A 12 24.23 12.43 17.52
CA ARG A 12 23.12 11.75 16.87
C ARG A 12 22.28 11.12 17.96
N GLN A 13 21.40 11.92 18.56
CA GLN A 13 20.43 11.50 19.56
C GLN A 13 19.64 10.33 18.95
N LYS A 14 19.75 9.13 19.54
CA LYS A 14 18.98 7.95 19.09
C LYS A 14 17.52 8.25 19.35
N LEU A 15 16.79 8.51 18.26
CA LEU A 15 15.35 8.74 18.29
C LEU A 15 14.65 7.56 18.98
N THR A 16 13.67 7.86 19.82
CA THR A 16 12.82 6.84 20.41
C THR A 16 11.99 6.16 19.32
N LYS A 17 11.46 4.96 19.61
CA LYS A 17 10.61 4.24 18.65
C LYS A 17 9.37 5.05 18.27
N GLU A 18 8.87 5.86 19.19
CA GLU A 18 7.73 6.76 19.01
C GLU A 18 8.11 7.94 18.10
N GLU A 19 9.25 8.58 18.33
CA GLU A 19 9.76 9.67 17.48
C GLU A 19 10.09 9.21 16.05
N ILE A 20 10.57 7.97 15.87
CA ILE A 20 10.76 7.37 14.55
C ILE A 20 9.42 7.16 13.85
N LEU A 21 8.39 6.73 14.60
CA LEU A 21 7.05 6.52 14.06
C LEU A 21 6.44 7.86 13.62
N GLU A 22 6.51 8.87 14.48
CA GLU A 22 6.03 10.23 14.20
C GLU A 22 6.77 10.87 13.03
N ARG A 23 8.09 10.71 12.93
CA ARG A 23 8.85 11.19 11.76
C ARG A 23 8.43 10.48 10.48
N LYS A 24 8.23 9.16 10.51
CA LYS A 24 7.71 8.41 9.36
C LYS A 24 6.31 8.86 8.95
N ILE A 25 5.44 9.19 9.91
CA ILE A 25 4.10 9.74 9.67
C ILE A 25 4.17 11.16 9.09
N SER A 26 5.05 12.01 9.66
CA SER A 26 5.25 13.41 9.29
C SER A 26 5.84 13.62 7.89
N MET A 27 6.60 12.65 7.38
CA MET A 27 7.13 12.68 6.01
C MET A 27 6.05 12.45 4.93
N VAL A 28 4.85 12.00 5.30
CA VAL A 28 3.77 11.65 4.35
C VAL A 28 2.67 12.73 4.30
N LYS A 29 3.08 14.00 4.22
CA LYS A 29 2.17 15.17 4.13
C LYS A 29 1.52 15.33 2.73
N GLU A 30 1.21 14.23 2.05
CA GLU A 30 0.45 14.27 0.80
C GLU A 30 -1.03 13.90 1.03
N ARG A 31 -1.91 14.56 0.29
CA ARG A 31 -3.36 14.32 0.40
C ARG A 31 -3.66 12.91 -0.13
N GLY A 32 -4.06 12.00 0.77
CA GLY A 32 -4.39 10.60 0.44
C GLY A 32 -3.41 9.57 1.00
N SER A 33 -2.33 10.01 1.63
CA SER A 33 -1.37 9.14 2.30
C SER A 33 -1.99 8.35 3.45
N ARG A 34 -1.73 7.04 3.49
CA ARG A 34 -2.19 6.13 4.55
C ARG A 34 -0.99 5.55 5.29
N VAL A 35 -1.00 5.63 6.61
CA VAL A 35 0.03 4.99 7.45
C VAL A 35 -0.51 3.65 7.91
N MET A 36 0.25 2.59 7.64
CA MET A 36 -0.06 1.22 8.07
C MET A 36 1.01 0.72 9.03
N LYS A 37 0.58 0.19 10.19
CA LYS A 37 1.47 -0.49 11.13
C LYS A 37 1.60 -1.96 10.71
N ILE A 38 2.83 -2.39 10.43
CA ILE A 38 3.14 -3.77 10.06
C ILE A 38 3.82 -4.46 11.24
N ASN A 39 3.22 -5.56 11.72
CA ASN A 39 3.65 -6.24 12.93
C ASN A 39 4.37 -7.58 12.66
N SER A 40 4.55 -7.98 11.40
CA SER A 40 5.20 -9.26 11.06
C SER A 40 6.26 -9.10 9.95
N PRO A 41 7.34 -9.92 9.96
CA PRO A 41 8.33 -9.94 8.89
C PRO A 41 7.70 -10.24 7.52
N LEU A 42 6.78 -11.20 7.47
CA LEU A 42 6.04 -11.53 6.25
C LEU A 42 5.20 -10.33 5.74
N GLY A 43 4.55 -9.60 6.65
CA GLY A 43 3.82 -8.37 6.30
C GLY A 43 4.71 -7.29 5.71
N SER A 44 5.96 -7.18 6.19
CA SER A 44 6.94 -6.22 5.67
C SER A 44 7.34 -6.56 4.22
N ILE A 45 7.56 -7.85 3.95
CA ILE A 45 7.85 -8.35 2.61
C ILE A 45 6.68 -8.06 1.68
N MET A 46 5.45 -8.43 2.06
CA MET A 46 4.25 -8.20 1.25
C MET A 46 4.03 -6.71 0.94
N PHE A 47 4.29 -5.83 1.91
CA PHE A 47 4.20 -4.40 1.69
C PHE A 47 5.25 -3.88 0.71
N ASN A 48 6.48 -4.38 0.78
CA ASN A 48 7.53 -4.02 -0.17
C ASN A 48 7.19 -4.49 -1.59
N VAL A 49 6.65 -5.71 -1.73
CA VAL A 49 6.17 -6.24 -3.01
C VAL A 49 5.04 -5.37 -3.56
N LEU A 50 4.04 -5.03 -2.73
CA LEU A 50 2.94 -4.15 -3.14
C LEU A 50 3.45 -2.78 -3.61
N ARG A 51 4.41 -2.18 -2.89
CA ARG A 51 5.03 -0.92 -3.28
C ARG A 51 5.76 -1.01 -4.62
N GLN A 52 6.51 -2.09 -4.84
CA GLN A 52 7.21 -2.32 -6.10
C GLN A 52 6.23 -2.56 -7.25
N PHE A 53 5.15 -3.28 -6.99
CA PHE A 53 4.07 -3.48 -7.97
C PHE A 53 3.42 -2.16 -8.36
N ASP A 54 3.12 -1.28 -7.40
CA ASP A 54 2.52 0.04 -7.65
C ASP A 54 3.45 0.94 -8.50
N GLN A 55 4.76 0.89 -8.22
CA GLN A 55 5.77 1.56 -9.04
C GLN A 55 5.81 0.98 -10.46
N ALA A 56 5.84 -0.35 -10.59
CA ALA A 56 5.81 -1.04 -11.87
C ALA A 56 4.56 -0.68 -12.67
N TYR A 57 3.39 -0.57 -12.02
CA TYR A 57 2.14 -0.17 -12.67
C TYR A 57 2.20 1.25 -13.24
N ALA A 58 2.87 2.18 -12.57
CA ALA A 58 3.09 3.52 -13.09
C ALA A 58 3.92 3.52 -14.39
N HIS A 59 5.00 2.72 -14.43
CA HIS A 59 5.82 2.55 -15.63
C HIS A 59 5.06 1.84 -16.75
N PHE A 60 4.34 0.76 -16.40
CA PHE A 60 3.48 0.00 -17.31
C PHE A 60 2.51 0.91 -18.07
N LYS A 61 1.79 1.79 -17.37
CA LYS A 61 0.84 2.73 -18.02
C LYS A 61 1.51 3.67 -19.00
N GLY A 62 2.76 4.06 -18.73
CA GLY A 62 3.54 4.93 -19.61
C GLY A 62 4.11 4.23 -20.84
N GLN A 63 4.11 2.88 -20.87
CA GLN A 63 4.59 2.08 -22.00
C GLN A 63 3.47 1.41 -22.79
N LEU A 64 2.22 1.51 -22.31
CA LEU A 64 1.06 0.85 -22.91
C LEU A 64 0.64 1.57 -24.20
N GLY A 65 0.78 0.89 -25.34
CA GLY A 65 0.42 1.43 -26.66
C GLY A 65 1.50 2.31 -27.30
N GLU A 66 2.66 2.46 -26.66
CA GLU A 66 3.79 3.24 -27.20
C GLU A 66 4.59 2.44 -28.25
N PRO A 67 5.17 3.10 -29.27
CA PRO A 67 6.06 2.45 -30.23
C PRO A 67 7.29 1.83 -29.53
N GLY A 68 7.46 0.51 -29.61
CA GLY A 68 8.51 -0.24 -28.90
C GLY A 68 8.21 -0.47 -27.41
N GLY A 69 7.02 -0.07 -26.94
CA GLY A 69 6.45 -0.44 -25.65
C GLY A 69 5.64 -1.72 -25.71
N ILE A 70 4.65 -1.84 -24.83
CA ILE A 70 3.82 -3.04 -24.70
C ILE A 70 2.49 -2.82 -25.43
N SER A 71 1.98 -3.84 -26.11
CA SER A 71 0.66 -3.74 -26.76
C SER A 71 -0.49 -3.71 -25.75
N HIS A 72 -1.64 -3.16 -26.15
CA HIS A 72 -2.83 -3.16 -25.29
C HIS A 72 -3.30 -4.58 -24.92
N GLU A 73 -3.13 -5.55 -25.83
CA GLU A 73 -3.52 -6.94 -25.62
C GLU A 73 -2.61 -7.63 -24.60
N GLU A 74 -1.29 -7.53 -24.77
CA GLU A 74 -0.31 -8.04 -23.80
C GLU A 74 -0.49 -7.37 -22.43
N GLY A 75 -0.78 -6.06 -22.42
CA GLY A 75 -1.06 -5.33 -21.20
C GLY A 75 -2.32 -5.81 -20.48
N ALA A 76 -3.39 -6.11 -21.22
CA ALA A 76 -4.61 -6.67 -20.65
C ALA A 76 -4.33 -8.06 -20.02
N ALA A 77 -3.59 -8.93 -20.72
CA ALA A 77 -3.23 -10.24 -20.22
C ALA A 77 -2.42 -10.17 -18.92
N LEU A 78 -1.42 -9.30 -18.84
CA LEU A 78 -0.62 -9.08 -17.62
C LEU A 78 -1.48 -8.59 -16.44
N MET A 79 -2.48 -7.73 -16.72
CA MET A 79 -3.38 -7.23 -15.69
C MET A 79 -4.39 -8.27 -15.21
N ASP A 80 -4.85 -9.14 -16.09
CA ASP A 80 -5.71 -10.26 -15.72
C ASP A 80 -4.94 -11.28 -14.87
N GLU A 81 -3.70 -11.61 -15.22
CA GLU A 81 -2.84 -12.47 -14.38
C GLU A 81 -2.60 -11.86 -12.99
N ALA A 82 -2.28 -10.56 -12.92
CA ALA A 82 -2.12 -9.86 -11.64
C ALA A 82 -3.39 -9.88 -10.79
N ARG A 83 -4.57 -9.83 -11.43
CA ARG A 83 -5.87 -9.97 -10.77
C ARG A 83 -6.03 -11.38 -10.21
N GLU A 84 -5.74 -12.42 -10.97
CA GLU A 84 -5.83 -13.81 -10.52
C GLU A 84 -4.95 -14.08 -9.29
N ILE A 85 -3.69 -13.62 -9.33
CA ILE A 85 -2.76 -13.74 -8.19
C ILE A 85 -3.32 -13.05 -6.95
N THR A 86 -3.86 -11.85 -7.11
CA THR A 86 -4.45 -11.08 -6.01
C THR A 86 -5.66 -11.80 -5.41
N MET A 87 -6.51 -12.40 -6.25
CA MET A 87 -7.66 -13.19 -5.81
C MET A 87 -7.24 -14.46 -5.09
N ALA A 88 -6.23 -15.18 -5.60
CA ALA A 88 -5.70 -16.38 -4.96
C ALA A 88 -5.11 -16.07 -3.58
N PHE A 89 -4.38 -14.97 -3.45
CA PHE A 89 -3.83 -14.52 -2.17
C PHE A 89 -4.94 -14.13 -1.17
N SER A 90 -6.00 -13.49 -1.65
CA SER A 90 -7.17 -13.17 -0.83
C SER A 90 -7.89 -14.43 -0.34
N GLU A 91 -8.10 -15.41 -1.22
CA GLU A 91 -8.72 -16.70 -0.88
C GLU A 91 -7.90 -17.44 0.19
N TYR A 92 -6.58 -17.52 0.00
CA TYR A 92 -5.66 -18.06 1.01
C TYR A 92 -5.81 -17.34 2.36
N THR A 93 -5.88 -16.01 2.34
CA THR A 93 -6.05 -15.19 3.56
C THR A 93 -7.38 -15.48 4.24
N GLY A 94 -8.46 -15.67 3.48
CA GLY A 94 -9.75 -16.08 4.01
C GLY A 94 -9.72 -17.47 4.65
N GLN A 95 -9.06 -18.44 4.03
CA GLN A 95 -8.87 -19.77 4.63
C GLN A 95 -8.06 -19.72 5.92
N LEU A 96 -6.98 -18.94 5.93
CA LEU A 96 -6.17 -18.71 7.14
C LEU A 96 -7.02 -18.06 8.24
N SER A 97 -7.81 -17.04 7.90
CA SER A 97 -8.67 -16.32 8.84
C SER A 97 -9.64 -17.25 9.57
N LYS A 98 -10.24 -18.21 8.85
CA LYS A 98 -11.13 -19.23 9.43
C LYS A 98 -10.39 -20.11 10.43
N LYS A 99 -9.17 -20.55 10.09
CA LYS A 99 -8.34 -21.41 10.98
C LYS A 99 -7.91 -20.69 12.25
N VAL A 100 -7.54 -19.42 12.15
CA VAL A 100 -7.07 -18.62 13.30
C VAL A 100 -8.17 -17.79 13.97
N LYS A 101 -9.43 -17.97 13.55
CA LYS A 101 -10.62 -17.26 14.04
C LYS A 101 -10.48 -15.73 13.98
N PHE A 102 -9.86 -15.22 12.93
CA PHE A 102 -9.76 -13.80 12.62
C PHE A 102 -10.87 -13.40 11.64
N LYS A 103 -11.46 -12.22 11.83
CA LYS A 103 -12.47 -11.70 10.91
C LYS A 103 -11.78 -11.06 9.70
N TYR A 104 -11.86 -11.72 8.55
CA TYR A 104 -11.40 -11.20 7.26
C TYR A 104 -12.61 -11.01 6.34
N PHE A 105 -12.56 -9.97 5.50
CA PHE A 105 -13.56 -9.72 4.47
C PHE A 105 -12.87 -9.81 3.11
N MET A 106 -13.42 -10.64 2.24
CA MET A 106 -12.97 -10.78 0.86
C MET A 106 -13.22 -9.48 0.07
N PRO A 107 -12.44 -9.22 -0.99
CA PRO A 107 -12.63 -8.07 -1.88
C PRO A 107 -14.07 -7.87 -2.36
N GLN A 108 -14.78 -8.95 -2.70
CA GLN A 108 -16.18 -8.90 -3.12
C GLN A 108 -17.09 -8.41 -1.99
N GLU A 109 -16.93 -8.97 -0.78
CA GLU A 109 -17.70 -8.57 0.40
C GLU A 109 -17.45 -7.08 0.73
N LEU A 110 -16.21 -6.62 0.60
CA LEU A 110 -15.86 -5.20 0.80
C LEU A 110 -16.51 -4.29 -0.26
N GLN A 111 -16.62 -4.73 -1.51
CA GLN A 111 -17.31 -3.99 -2.56
C GLN A 111 -18.81 -3.89 -2.27
N GLU A 112 -19.46 -4.98 -1.90
CA GLU A 112 -20.88 -5.01 -1.54
C GLU A 112 -21.18 -4.08 -0.36
N MET A 113 -20.37 -4.14 0.70
CA MET A 113 -20.49 -3.24 1.86
C MET A 113 -20.38 -1.77 1.46
N ARG A 114 -19.46 -1.44 0.54
CA ARG A 114 -19.30 -0.07 0.04
C ARG A 114 -20.51 0.41 -0.78
N GLN A 115 -21.11 -0.48 -1.57
CA GLN A 115 -22.33 -0.19 -2.34
C GLN A 115 -23.56 0.02 -1.44
N VAL A 116 -23.72 -0.79 -0.39
CA VAL A 116 -24.80 -0.62 0.59
C VAL A 116 -24.64 0.70 1.36
N ALA A 117 -23.42 1.02 1.82
CA ALA A 117 -23.14 2.26 2.54
C ALA A 117 -23.40 3.52 1.70
N THR A 118 -23.14 3.46 0.39
CA THR A 118 -23.38 4.59 -0.52
C THR A 118 -24.86 4.76 -0.88
N LYS A 119 -25.64 3.67 -0.97
CA LYS A 119 -27.11 3.73 -1.13
C LYS A 119 -27.78 4.31 0.13
N GLY A 120 -27.38 3.87 1.32
CA GLY A 120 -27.92 4.40 2.59
C GLY A 120 -27.66 5.90 2.78
N LYS A 121 -26.48 6.40 2.39
CA LYS A 121 -26.16 7.84 2.42
C LYS A 121 -27.00 8.69 1.47
N LYS A 122 -27.42 8.15 0.31
CA LYS A 122 -28.27 8.85 -0.65
C LYS A 122 -29.72 8.94 -0.19
N MET A 123 -30.20 7.95 0.58
CA MET A 123 -31.54 7.98 1.18
C MET A 123 -31.62 8.93 2.38
N SER A 124 -30.56 9.05 3.19
CA SER A 124 -30.55 9.94 4.37
C SER A 124 -30.27 11.42 4.07
N SER A 125 -30.00 11.78 2.81
CA SER A 125 -29.75 13.16 2.37
C SER A 125 -30.87 13.71 1.47
N ALA A 126 -31.99 12.99 1.41
CA ALA A 126 -33.19 13.36 0.67
C ALA A 126 -34.37 13.74 1.59
N ASP A 127 -34.11 13.86 2.91
CA ASP A 127 -35.03 14.35 3.94
C ASP A 127 -34.63 15.78 4.37
#